data_AF-A0A7J3W903-F1
#
_entry.id   AF-A0A7J3W903-F1
#
_cell.length_a   1.000
_cell.length_b   1.000
_cell.length_c   1.000
_cell.angle_alpha   90.00
_cell.angle_beta   90.00
_cell.angle_gamma   90.00
#
_symmetry.space_group_name_H-M   'P 1'
#
loop_
_entity.id
_entity.type
_entity.pdbx_description
1 polymer ?
#
loop_
_entity_poly.entity_id
_entity_poly.type
_entity_poly.pdbx_seq_one_letter_code
_entity_poly.pdbx_strand_id
1 'polypeptide(L)'
;YKFSPETLAGELVKIEERGPEEVVPATVFKRWKYGSVRNPSFDVTPPEYIDLIITERGIIPPQAAFMIIRDELKDMPYEFQMRYSTYWERSLEV
;
A
#
# COMPACT_ATOMS: atom_id res chain seq x y z
N TYR A 1 -8.48 6.40 6.67
CA TYR A 1 -7.28 6.17 7.50
C TYR A 1 -6.14 5.68 6.62
N LYS A 2 -4.89 5.75 7.08
CA LYS A 2 -3.69 5.42 6.28
C LYS A 2 -2.80 4.31 6.87
N PHE A 3 -3.12 3.81 8.06
CA PHE A 3 -2.47 2.62 8.60
C PHE A 3 -3.10 1.37 8.01
N SER A 4 -2.29 0.38 7.65
CA SER A 4 -2.76 -0.87 7.03
C SER A 4 -2.81 -1.99 8.08
N PRO A 5 -4.00 -2.43 8.51
CA PRO A 5 -4.13 -3.42 9.58
C PRO A 5 -3.57 -4.80 9.26
N GLU A 6 -3.63 -5.21 7.99
CA GLU A 6 -3.11 -6.51 7.53
C GLU A 6 -1.61 -6.68 7.80
N THR A 7 -0.86 -5.58 7.84
CA THR A 7 0.58 -5.61 8.14
C THR A 7 0.90 -6.12 9.55
N LEU A 8 -0.05 -6.07 10.49
CA LEU A 8 0.12 -6.65 11.82
C LEU A 8 0.14 -8.18 11.81
N ALA A 9 -0.50 -8.80 10.81
CA ALA A 9 -0.47 -10.24 10.58
C ALA A 9 0.75 -10.69 9.76
N GLY A 10 1.63 -9.75 9.37
CA GLY A 10 2.78 -10.03 8.51
C GLY A 10 2.49 -9.99 7.02
N GLU A 11 1.29 -9.57 6.61
CA GLU A 11 0.95 -9.40 5.20
C GLU A 11 1.72 -8.24 4.57
N LEU A 12 2.07 -8.40 3.30
CA LEU A 12 2.76 -7.37 2.52
C LEU A 12 1.75 -6.49 1.78
N VAL A 13 2.01 -5.19 1.75
CA VAL A 13 1.24 -4.26 0.92
C VAL A 13 1.67 -4.41 -0.55
N LYS A 14 0.73 -4.77 -1.42
CA LYS A 14 0.98 -4.89 -2.86
C LYS A 14 1.21 -3.51 -3.48
N ILE A 15 2.31 -3.37 -4.22
CA ILE A 15 2.57 -2.17 -5.03
C ILE A 15 1.72 -2.25 -6.30
N GLU A 16 0.89 -1.24 -6.53
CA GLU A 16 0.10 -1.09 -7.75
C GLU A 16 1.03 -0.80 -8.95
N GLU A 17 0.83 -1.53 -10.04
CA GLU A 17 1.47 -1.28 -11.33
C GLU A 17 0.44 -0.63 -12.26
N ARG A 18 0.73 0.60 -12.67
CA ARG A 18 -0.12 1.40 -13.55
C ARG A 18 0.20 1.17 -15.02
N GLY A 19 -0.63 1.74 -15.89
CA GLY A 19 -0.47 1.60 -17.34
C GLY A 19 0.87 2.17 -17.84
N PRO A 20 1.59 1.47 -18.74
CA PRO A 20 2.86 1.95 -19.29
C PRO A 20 2.72 3.23 -20.13
N GLU A 21 1.51 3.53 -20.62
CA GLU A 21 1.18 4.72 -21.40
C GLU A 21 1.35 6.04 -20.62
N GLU A 22 1.33 5.99 -19.28
CA GLU A 22 1.62 7.16 -18.44
C GLU A 22 3.11 7.54 -18.48
N VAL A 23 3.99 6.57 -18.77
CA VAL A 23 5.44 6.77 -18.85
C VAL A 23 5.88 7.04 -20.29
N VAL A 24 5.33 6.29 -21.25
CA VAL A 24 5.76 6.35 -22.66
C VAL A 24 4.54 6.31 -23.58
N PRO A 25 4.42 7.24 -24.56
CA PRO A 25 3.34 7.19 -25.54
C PRO A 25 3.29 5.86 -26.30
N ALA A 26 2.09 5.33 -26.53
CA ALA A 26 1.90 4.05 -27.22
C ALA A 26 2.52 4.02 -28.64
N THR A 27 2.66 5.17 -29.30
CA THR A 27 3.32 5.29 -30.63
C THR A 27 4.81 4.99 -30.58
N VAL A 28 5.48 5.30 -29.46
CA VAL A 28 6.89 4.99 -29.21
C VAL A 28 7.02 3.52 -28.82
N PHE A 29 6.14 3.03 -27.95
CA PHE A 29 6.13 1.63 -27.51
C PHE A 29 5.95 0.65 -28.68
N LYS A 30 5.05 0.94 -29.63
CA LYS A 30 4.86 0.13 -30.85
C LYS A 30 6.12 -0.03 -31.72
N ARG A 31 7.11 0.84 -31.57
CA ARG A 31 8.38 0.79 -32.31
C ARG A 31 9.46 -0.01 -31.57
N TRP A 32 9.27 -0.29 -30.29
CA TRP A 32 10.19 -1.12 -29.51
C TRP A 32 9.91 -2.59 -29.75
N LYS A 33 10.91 -3.32 -30.25
CA LYS A 33 10.82 -4.76 -30.51
C LYS A 33 10.99 -5.63 -29.26
N TYR A 34 11.61 -5.10 -28.20
CA TYR A 34 11.96 -5.85 -26.99
C TYR A 34 11.88 -4.94 -25.75
N GLY A 35 11.33 -5.47 -24.65
CA GLY A 35 11.22 -4.80 -23.34
C GLY A 35 9.78 -4.55 -22.90
N SER A 36 9.57 -4.55 -21.57
CA SER A 36 8.34 -4.08 -20.93
C SER A 36 8.61 -2.78 -20.20
N VAL A 37 7.61 -1.91 -20.15
CA VAL A 37 7.64 -0.70 -19.32
C VAL A 37 6.95 -1.03 -18.01
N ARG A 38 7.65 -0.83 -16.89
CA ARG A 38 7.07 -0.89 -15.55
C ARG A 38 6.66 0.50 -15.10
N ASN A 39 5.57 0.58 -14.35
CA ASN A 39 5.08 1.83 -13.79
C ASN A 39 4.52 1.58 -12.38
N PRO A 40 5.38 1.23 -11.40
CA PRO A 40 4.96 1.10 -10.02
C PRO A 40 4.54 2.47 -9.49
N SER A 41 3.33 2.58 -8.94
CA SER A 41 2.79 3.86 -8.43
C SER A 41 3.27 4.22 -7.03
N PHE A 42 3.86 3.25 -6.32
CA PHE A 42 4.34 3.41 -4.95
C PHE A 42 5.74 2.80 -4.77
N ASP A 43 6.44 3.28 -3.75
CA ASP A 43 7.68 2.70 -3.24
C ASP A 43 7.55 2.40 -1.74
N VAL A 44 8.63 1.91 -1.14
CA VAL A 44 8.71 1.66 0.30
C VAL A 44 9.80 2.54 0.89
N THR A 45 9.43 3.40 1.83
CA THR A 45 10.37 4.18 2.64
C THR A 45 10.58 3.49 3.99
N PRO A 46 11.79 2.99 4.29
CA PRO A 46 12.10 2.42 5.61
C PRO A 46 11.86 3.40 6.77
N PRO A 47 11.47 2.91 7.96
CA PRO A 47 11.15 3.77 9.10
C PRO A 47 12.35 4.55 9.64
N GLU A 48 13.59 4.10 9.35
CA GLU A 48 14.80 4.82 9.78
C GLU A 48 14.98 6.16 9.06
N TYR A 49 14.27 6.38 7.95
CA TYR A 49 14.28 7.64 7.20
C TYR A 49 13.11 8.57 7.53
N ILE A 50 12.29 8.23 8.53
CA ILE A 50 11.13 9.02 8.93
C ILE A 50 11.33 9.50 10.38
N ASP A 51 11.37 10.81 10.59
CA ASP A 51 11.48 11.36 11.95
C ASP A 51 10.14 11.25 12.70
N LEU A 52 9.04 11.68 12.07
CA LEU A 52 7.73 11.83 12.69
C LEU A 52 6.60 11.53 11.71
N ILE A 53 5.52 10.94 12.23
CA ILE A 53 4.23 10.79 11.54
C ILE A 53 3.22 11.71 12.24
N ILE A 54 2.61 12.62 11.49
CA ILE A 54 1.61 13.56 12.00
C ILE A 54 0.22 13.02 11.70
N THR A 55 -0.59 12.82 12.73
CA THR A 55 -1.94 12.27 12.66
C THR A 55 -2.95 13.25 13.26
N GLU A 56 -4.24 13.00 13.05
CA GLU A 56 -5.33 13.73 13.71
C GLU A 56 -5.37 13.53 15.23
N ARG A 57 -4.65 12.54 15.76
CA ARG A 57 -4.52 12.24 17.19
C ARG A 57 -3.22 12.80 17.81
N GLY A 58 -2.39 13.45 17.00
CA GLY A 58 -1.10 14.01 17.41
C GLY A 58 0.08 13.47 16.63
N ILE A 59 1.28 13.65 17.19
CA ILE A 59 2.56 13.34 16.55
C ILE A 59 3.11 12.04 17.17
N ILE A 60 3.57 11.11 16.33
CA ILE A 60 4.18 9.85 16.75
C ILE A 60 5.48 9.56 16.00
N PRO A 61 6.45 8.85 16.60
CA PRO A 61 7.56 8.27 15.85
C PRO A 61 7.09 7.04 15.04
N PRO A 62 7.80 6.64 13.97
CA PRO A 62 7.41 5.48 13.15
C PRO A 62 7.23 4.18 13.93
N GLN A 63 8.04 3.94 14.95
CA GLN A 63 8.00 2.72 15.78
C GLN A 63 6.71 2.64 16.60
N ALA A 64 6.04 3.76 16.85
CA ALA A 64 4.76 3.81 17.53
C ALA A 64 3.56 3.54 16.60
N ALA A 65 3.77 3.41 15.28
CA ALA A 65 2.71 3.09 14.32
C ALA A 65 1.92 1.85 14.77
N PHE A 66 2.60 0.78 15.17
CA PHE A 66 1.99 -0.47 15.66
C PHE A 66 0.91 -0.24 16.72
N MET A 67 1.13 0.70 17.65
CA MET A 67 0.18 1.00 18.72
C MET A 67 -1.10 1.62 18.18
N ILE A 68 -0.98 2.51 17.18
CA ILE A 68 -2.13 3.11 16.49
C ILE A 68 -2.90 2.04 15.72
N ILE A 69 -2.22 1.21 14.93
CA ILE A 69 -2.88 0.16 14.13
C ILE A 69 -3.64 -0.81 15.03
N ARG A 70 -3.03 -1.22 16.16
CA ARG A 70 -3.64 -2.14 17.11
C ARG A 70 -4.88 -1.53 17.78
N ASP A 71 -4.83 -0.26 18.15
CA ASP A 71 -5.97 0.40 18.78
C ASP A 71 -7.10 0.64 17.78
N GLU A 72 -6.80 0.97 16.51
CA GLU A 72 -7.82 1.05 15.45
C GLU A 72 -8.47 -0.30 15.16
N LEU A 73 -7.72 -1.41 15.21
CA LEU A 73 -8.26 -2.76 14.98
C LEU A 73 -9.21 -3.25 16.06
N LYS A 74 -8.97 -2.91 17.33
CA LYS A 74 -9.82 -3.36 18.45
C LYS A 74 -11.28 -2.95 18.25
N ASP A 75 -11.49 -1.78 17.67
CA ASP A 75 -12.81 -1.19 17.49
C ASP A 75 -13.41 -1.51 16.11
N MET A 76 -12.68 -2.19 15.22
CA MET A 76 -13.09 -2.41 13.83
C MET A 76 -13.71 -3.79 13.61
N PRO A 77 -14.99 -3.89 13.21
CA PRO A 77 -15.61 -5.16 12.86
C PRO A 77 -14.90 -5.84 11.67
N TYR A 78 -14.87 -7.19 11.65
CA TYR A 78 -14.19 -7.99 10.62
C TYR A 78 -14.60 -7.61 9.18
N GLU A 79 -15.90 -7.38 8.96
CA GLU A 79 -16.48 -6.90 7.69
C GLU A 79 -15.79 -5.62 7.18
N PHE A 80 -15.44 -4.71 8.09
CA PHE A 80 -14.72 -3.48 7.78
C PHE A 80 -13.24 -3.72 7.57
N GLN A 81 -12.61 -4.61 8.34
CA GLN A 81 -11.19 -4.94 8.18
C GLN A 81 -10.90 -5.44 6.77
N MET A 82 -11.79 -6.27 6.22
CA MET A 82 -11.61 -6.76 4.87
C MET A 82 -11.55 -5.61 3.86
N ARG A 83 -12.27 -4.48 4.04
CA ARG A 83 -12.28 -3.29 3.12
C ARG A 83 -10.90 -2.74 2.79
N TYR A 84 -9.95 -2.97 3.67
CA TYR A 84 -8.61 -2.41 3.57
C TYR A 84 -7.59 -3.46 3.21
N SER A 85 -8.04 -4.70 2.98
CA SER A 85 -7.20 -5.71 2.42
C SER A 85 -6.96 -5.44 0.95
N THR A 86 -5.69 -5.45 0.56
CA THR A 86 -5.30 -5.43 -0.86
C THR A 86 -5.59 -6.76 -1.57
N TYR A 87 -6.09 -7.77 -0.84
CA TYR A 87 -6.39 -9.12 -1.30
C TYR A 87 -7.87 -9.41 -1.58
N TRP A 88 -8.72 -8.39 -1.66
CA TRP A 88 -10.14 -8.57 -1.97
C TRP A 88 -10.43 -9.46 -3.19
N GLU A 89 -9.57 -9.40 -4.20
CA GLU A 89 -9.69 -10.21 -5.41
C GLU A 89 -9.43 -11.70 -5.15
N ARG A 90 -8.56 -12.06 -4.20
CA ARG A 90 -8.29 -13.48 -3.84
C ARG A 90 -9.46 -14.16 -3.15
N SER A 91 -10.32 -13.40 -2.47
CA SER A 91 -11.49 -13.94 -1.75
C SER A 91 -12.60 -14.41 -2.70
N LEU A 92 -12.58 -13.95 -3.96
CA LEU A 92 -13.55 -14.31 -5.00
C LEU A 92 -13.04 -15.43 -5.92
N GLU A 93 -11.80 -15.88 -5.74
CA GLU A 93 -11.19 -16.98 -6.51
C GLU A 93 -11.32 -18.36 -5.81
N VAL A 94 -12.19 -18.48 -4.80
CA VAL A 94 -12.51 -19.75 -4.10
C VAL A 94 -13.90 -20.24 -4.48
#